data_AF-Q5BWJ5-F1
#
_entry.id   AF-Q5BWJ5-F1
#
_cell.length_a   1.000
_cell.length_b   1.000
_cell.length_c   1.000
_cell.angle_alpha   90.00
_cell.angle_beta   90.00
_cell.angle_gamma   90.00
#
_symmetry.space_group_name_H-M   'P 1'
#
loop_
_entity.id
_entity.type
_entity.pdbx_description
1 polymer ?
#
loop_
_entity_poly.entity_id
_entity_poly.type
_entity_poly.pdbx_seq_one_letter_code
_entity_poly.pdbx_strand_id
1 'polypeptide(L)'
;RLNTVEGLLSINTVDELHRIVRQKRAEVEHKKDELRHLVGERHRDIIDASDRILLMKHLTHEISVSLDQLRSCLATWNQDVETANDASAQTHSHKLSIASQLKLMLDIPELIWNYMDLGLHTSSARMFFLGRHLNARLSLSRETQLSHVDANVLISRAWDSLVHMEAAVISACRKRLCAPLSTKEELCDSLTALLMLNDLPLLQVLEEFFNGRKVGLYCLLGRHCLPHHETIELKPNFILSARKQISIVVRHILSTLEYLEFLFLSSTNDKASTYKGALISRISFFGNWIFQDSSTFSKDRLYTYLPIDVLNFKLKSFRFPDDFSDFKQDEKCNLPDKICCVKVGVLGK
;
A
#
# COMPACT_ATOMS: atom_id res chain seq x y z
N ARG A 1 -52.47 8.53 49.28
CA ARG A 1 -53.30 9.77 49.36
C ARG A 1 -52.79 10.65 50.52
N LEU A 2 -51.61 11.22 50.37
CA LEU A 2 -51.09 12.42 51.07
C LEU A 2 -50.24 13.22 50.05
N ASN A 3 -50.73 13.29 48.81
CA ASN A 3 -50.10 14.02 47.70
C ASN A 3 -50.91 15.28 47.35
N THR A 4 -51.81 15.71 48.24
CA THR A 4 -52.45 17.01 48.14
C THR A 4 -51.56 18.01 48.85
N VAL A 5 -51.30 19.14 48.18
CA VAL A 5 -50.44 20.23 48.66
C VAL A 5 -50.83 20.66 50.09
N GLU A 6 -52.12 20.58 50.42
CA GLU A 6 -52.69 20.87 51.74
C GLU A 6 -52.18 19.96 52.87
N GLY A 7 -51.90 18.68 52.59
CA GLY A 7 -51.34 17.74 53.56
C GLY A 7 -49.86 18.00 53.86
N LEU A 8 -49.11 18.52 52.88
CA LEU A 8 -47.71 18.91 53.06
C LEU A 8 -47.55 20.23 53.82
N LEU A 9 -48.53 21.12 53.69
CA LEU A 9 -48.58 22.42 54.36
C LEU A 9 -48.97 22.33 55.84
N SER A 10 -49.75 21.31 56.22
CA SER A 10 -50.26 21.15 57.59
C SER A 10 -49.30 20.42 58.54
N ILE A 11 -48.35 19.64 57.99
CA ILE A 11 -47.46 18.77 58.76
C ILE A 11 -46.05 19.37 58.93
N ASN A 12 -45.58 20.17 57.97
CA ASN A 12 -44.19 20.63 57.91
C ASN A 12 -44.03 22.10 58.36
N THR A 13 -42.91 22.39 59.02
CA THR A 13 -42.53 23.77 59.35
C THR A 13 -42.17 24.57 58.09
N VAL A 14 -42.29 25.89 58.13
CA VAL A 14 -42.08 26.78 56.96
C VAL A 14 -40.70 26.58 56.31
N ASP A 15 -39.66 26.36 57.11
CA ASP A 15 -38.29 26.13 56.61
C ASP A 15 -38.14 24.78 55.91
N GLU A 16 -38.79 23.74 56.41
CA GLU A 16 -38.80 22.40 55.80
C GLU A 16 -39.58 22.40 54.49
N LEU A 17 -40.69 23.15 54.43
CA LEU A 17 -41.43 23.38 53.19
C LEU A 17 -40.56 24.10 52.13
N HIS A 18 -39.82 25.15 52.52
CA HIS A 18 -38.89 25.83 51.61
C HIS A 18 -37.79 24.90 51.11
N ARG A 19 -37.27 23.99 51.95
CA ARG A 19 -36.30 22.98 51.55
C ARG A 19 -36.88 21.99 50.55
N ILE A 20 -38.10 21.48 50.80
CA ILE A 20 -38.80 20.57 49.89
C ILE A 20 -39.09 21.25 48.56
N VAL A 21 -39.53 22.51 48.56
CA VAL A 21 -39.79 23.27 47.33
C VAL A 21 -38.50 23.47 46.52
N ARG A 22 -37.38 23.80 47.17
CA ARG A 22 -36.07 23.91 46.49
C ARG A 22 -35.62 22.58 45.91
N GLN A 23 -35.76 21.49 46.67
CA GLN A 23 -35.44 20.15 46.19
C GLN A 23 -36.31 19.76 44.98
N LYS A 24 -37.62 20.01 45.04
CA LYS A 24 -38.53 19.70 43.92
C LYS A 24 -38.24 20.54 42.69
N ARG A 25 -37.86 21.82 42.86
CA ARG A 25 -37.40 22.66 41.74
C ARG A 25 -36.10 22.12 41.13
N ALA A 26 -35.15 21.66 41.96
CA ALA A 26 -33.92 21.05 41.48
C ALA A 26 -34.17 19.72 40.73
N GLU A 27 -35.06 18.87 41.25
CA GLU A 27 -35.48 17.63 40.58
C GLU A 27 -36.18 17.90 39.24
N VAL A 28 -36.98 18.97 39.15
CA VAL A 28 -37.62 19.40 37.90
C VAL A 28 -36.59 19.88 36.88
N GLU A 29 -35.64 20.71 37.30
CA GLU A 29 -34.60 21.20 36.37
C GLU A 29 -33.69 20.05 35.91
N HIS A 30 -33.33 19.13 36.81
CA HIS A 30 -32.56 17.94 36.45
C HIS A 30 -33.29 17.05 35.43
N LYS A 31 -34.59 16.77 35.64
CA LYS A 31 -35.39 15.99 34.68
C LYS A 31 -35.57 16.70 33.35
N LYS A 32 -35.64 18.03 33.36
CA LYS A 32 -35.72 18.84 32.14
C LYS A 32 -34.42 18.74 31.34
N ASP A 33 -33.27 18.78 32.01
CA ASP A 33 -31.96 18.60 31.38
C ASP A 33 -31.77 17.17 30.85
N GLU A 34 -32.18 16.16 31.63
CA GLU A 34 -32.15 14.75 31.21
C GLU A 34 -33.02 14.51 29.96
N LEU A 35 -34.23 15.09 29.92
CA LEU A 35 -35.10 15.03 28.75
C LEU A 35 -34.48 15.74 27.54
N ARG A 36 -33.84 16.90 27.74
CA ARG A 36 -33.15 17.61 26.66
C ARG A 36 -32.01 16.77 26.09
N HIS A 37 -31.27 16.07 26.93
CA HIS A 37 -30.19 15.19 26.51
C HIS A 37 -30.72 13.95 25.78
N LEU A 38 -31.64 13.19 26.39
CA LEU A 38 -32.22 11.97 25.79
C LEU A 38 -32.94 12.24 24.47
N VAL A 39 -33.70 13.33 24.39
CA VAL A 39 -34.37 13.72 23.15
C VAL A 39 -33.35 14.21 22.12
N GLY A 40 -32.36 15.00 22.53
CA GLY A 40 -31.30 15.49 21.63
C GLY A 40 -30.46 14.36 21.04
N GLU A 41 -30.01 13.42 21.87
CA GLU A 41 -29.26 12.24 21.44
C GLU A 41 -30.08 11.36 20.52
N ARG A 42 -31.33 11.03 20.88
CA ARG A 42 -32.18 10.19 20.01
C ARG A 42 -32.46 10.84 18.65
N HIS A 43 -32.63 12.16 18.58
CA HIS A 43 -32.79 12.85 17.29
C HIS A 43 -31.49 12.82 16.48
N ARG A 44 -30.33 13.00 17.13
CA ARG A 44 -29.03 12.89 16.49
C ARG A 44 -28.77 11.49 15.96
N ASP A 45 -29.12 10.46 16.72
CA ASP A 45 -28.97 9.07 16.33
C ASP A 45 -29.85 8.71 15.13
N ILE A 46 -31.08 9.22 15.08
CA ILE A 46 -31.98 9.03 13.92
C ILE A 46 -31.40 9.71 12.68
N ILE A 47 -30.81 10.91 12.82
CA ILE A 47 -30.17 11.62 11.72
C ILE A 47 -28.94 10.85 11.24
N ASP A 48 -28.05 10.44 12.15
CA ASP A 48 -26.84 9.66 11.81
C ASP A 48 -27.21 8.31 11.19
N ALA A 49 -28.21 7.61 11.70
CA ALA A 49 -28.73 6.38 11.08
C ALA A 49 -29.25 6.63 9.65
N SER A 50 -29.93 7.76 9.43
CA SER A 50 -30.43 8.14 8.10
C SER A 50 -29.28 8.45 7.13
N ASP A 51 -28.26 9.17 7.57
CA ASP A 51 -27.06 9.48 6.78
C ASP A 51 -26.30 8.19 6.43
N ARG A 52 -26.16 7.26 7.38
CA ARG A 52 -25.55 5.94 7.13
C ARG A 52 -26.32 5.12 6.11
N ILE A 53 -27.66 5.17 6.11
CA ILE A 53 -28.49 4.51 5.10
C ILE A 53 -28.26 5.14 3.72
N LEU A 54 -28.14 6.48 3.64
CA LEU A 54 -27.83 7.17 2.40
C LEU A 54 -26.43 6.81 1.87
N LEU A 55 -25.43 6.72 2.74
CA LEU A 55 -24.09 6.26 2.38
C LEU A 55 -24.12 4.82 1.88
N MET A 56 -24.82 3.92 2.57
CA MET A 56 -24.98 2.53 2.14
C MET A 56 -25.64 2.43 0.77
N LYS A 57 -26.64 3.28 0.49
CA LYS A 57 -27.28 3.35 -0.83
C LYS A 57 -26.29 3.78 -1.92
N HIS A 58 -25.47 4.80 -1.66
CA HIS A 58 -24.46 5.27 -2.60
C HIS A 58 -23.43 4.16 -2.91
N LEU A 59 -22.88 3.54 -1.88
CA LEU A 59 -21.91 2.45 -2.02
C LEU A 59 -22.50 1.26 -2.79
N THR A 60 -23.76 0.90 -2.51
CA THR A 60 -24.44 -0.18 -3.22
C THR A 60 -24.62 0.16 -4.71
N HIS A 61 -24.92 1.42 -5.03
CA HIS A 61 -25.02 1.87 -6.42
C HIS A 61 -23.66 1.81 -7.14
N GLU A 62 -22.58 2.26 -6.51
CA GLU A 62 -21.22 2.16 -7.07
C GLU A 62 -20.79 0.69 -7.29
N ILE A 63 -21.11 -0.20 -6.36
CA ILE A 63 -20.87 -1.64 -6.50
C ILE A 63 -21.66 -2.19 -7.69
N SER A 64 -22.93 -1.80 -7.84
CA SER A 64 -23.76 -2.24 -8.98
C SER A 64 -23.17 -1.78 -10.31
N VAL A 65 -22.78 -0.51 -10.42
CA VAL A 65 -22.15 0.04 -11.63
C VAL A 65 -20.84 -0.70 -11.93
N SER A 66 -20.02 -0.96 -10.92
CA SER A 66 -18.76 -1.70 -11.07
C SER A 66 -18.99 -3.15 -11.52
N LEU A 67 -20.03 -3.81 -11.00
CA LEU A 67 -20.42 -5.16 -11.42
C LEU A 67 -20.95 -5.19 -12.84
N ASP A 68 -21.73 -4.19 -13.25
CA ASP A 68 -22.22 -4.09 -14.62
C ASP A 68 -21.08 -3.83 -15.61
N GLN A 69 -20.11 -2.97 -15.26
CA GLN A 69 -18.88 -2.80 -16.03
C GLN A 69 -18.11 -4.11 -16.17
N LEU A 70 -17.96 -4.86 -15.08
CA LEU A 70 -17.30 -6.17 -15.09
C LEU A 70 -18.06 -7.16 -15.98
N ARG A 71 -19.39 -7.21 -15.88
CA ARG A 71 -20.24 -8.05 -16.75
C ARG A 71 -20.07 -7.70 -18.22
N SER A 72 -20.06 -6.41 -18.57
CA SER A 72 -19.81 -5.96 -19.94
C SER A 72 -18.42 -6.38 -20.44
N CYS A 73 -17.38 -6.21 -19.61
CA CYS A 73 -16.03 -6.69 -19.95
C CYS A 73 -16.00 -8.21 -20.16
N LEU A 74 -16.64 -9.00 -19.29
CA LEU A 74 -16.71 -10.45 -19.45
C LEU A 74 -17.48 -10.86 -20.72
N ALA A 75 -18.55 -10.15 -21.07
CA ALA A 75 -19.29 -10.39 -22.30
C ALA A 75 -18.43 -10.16 -23.55
N THR A 76 -17.65 -9.05 -23.57
CA THR A 76 -16.69 -8.80 -24.66
C THR A 76 -15.60 -9.87 -24.73
N TRP A 77 -15.09 -10.33 -23.59
CA TRP A 77 -14.06 -11.38 -23.53
C TRP A 77 -14.58 -12.73 -24.03
N ASN A 78 -15.82 -13.11 -23.69
CA ASN A 78 -16.41 -14.36 -24.16
C ASN A 78 -16.60 -14.35 -25.69
N GLN A 79 -16.92 -13.20 -26.27
CA GLN A 79 -17.10 -13.06 -27.72
C GLN A 79 -15.77 -13.26 -28.49
N ASP A 80 -14.65 -12.80 -27.93
CA ASP A 80 -13.32 -13.06 -28.50
C ASP A 80 -12.93 -14.55 -28.43
N VAL A 81 -13.34 -15.26 -27.36
CA VAL A 81 -13.07 -16.70 -27.18
C VAL A 81 -13.85 -17.58 -28.17
N GLU A 82 -15.08 -17.21 -28.53
CA GLU A 82 -15.90 -17.99 -29.46
C GLU A 82 -15.43 -17.92 -30.92
N THR A 83 -14.64 -16.91 -31.28
CA THR A 83 -14.10 -16.75 -32.65
C THR A 83 -12.83 -17.56 -32.93
N ALA A 84 -12.27 -18.26 -31.93
CA ALA A 84 -10.98 -18.94 -32.00
C ALA A 84 -11.06 -20.48 -31.91
N ASN A 85 -12.09 -21.11 -32.51
CA ASN A 85 -12.22 -22.58 -32.54
C ASN A 85 -11.71 -23.19 -33.88
N ASP A 86 -10.39 -23.28 -34.04
CA ASP A 86 -9.72 -24.17 -35.02
C ASP A 86 -8.87 -25.22 -34.27
N ALA A 87 -9.50 -26.36 -33.98
CA ALA A 87 -9.26 -27.19 -32.80
C ALA A 87 -7.99 -28.09 -32.74
N SER A 88 -7.04 -28.05 -33.69
CA SER A 88 -5.87 -28.96 -33.63
C SER A 88 -4.49 -28.28 -33.61
N ALA A 89 -4.30 -27.17 -34.32
CA ALA A 89 -3.04 -26.40 -34.29
C ALA A 89 -2.98 -25.42 -33.11
N GLN A 90 -4.13 -24.86 -32.70
CA GLN A 90 -4.23 -23.95 -31.55
C GLN A 90 -3.90 -24.63 -30.22
N THR A 91 -4.25 -25.91 -30.06
CA THR A 91 -3.99 -26.67 -28.82
C THR A 91 -2.49 -26.82 -28.53
N HIS A 92 -1.64 -27.00 -29.56
CA HIS A 92 -0.19 -27.05 -29.39
C HIS A 92 0.41 -25.67 -29.13
N SER A 93 -0.05 -24.63 -29.84
CA SER A 93 0.37 -23.24 -29.61
C SER A 93 -0.01 -22.76 -28.20
N HIS A 94 -1.19 -23.12 -27.72
CA HIS A 94 -1.69 -22.74 -26.40
C HIS A 94 -0.94 -23.46 -25.27
N LYS A 95 -0.63 -24.77 -25.44
CA LYS A 95 0.25 -25.50 -24.52
C LYS A 95 1.65 -24.90 -24.45
N LEU A 96 2.21 -24.46 -25.59
CA LEU A 96 3.50 -23.76 -25.64
C LEU A 96 3.44 -22.39 -24.96
N SER A 97 2.32 -21.67 -25.07
CA SER A 97 2.07 -20.41 -24.36
C SER A 97 1.98 -20.58 -22.84
N ILE A 98 1.31 -21.64 -22.36
CA ILE A 98 1.28 -21.95 -20.93
C ILE A 98 2.68 -22.36 -20.44
N ALA A 99 3.40 -23.19 -21.22
CA ALA A 99 4.76 -23.60 -20.89
C ALA A 99 5.74 -22.40 -20.84
N SER A 100 5.61 -21.42 -21.74
CA SER A 100 6.44 -20.22 -21.75
C SER A 100 6.16 -19.31 -20.55
N GLN A 101 4.90 -19.16 -20.16
CA GLN A 101 4.50 -18.41 -18.95
C GLN A 101 5.01 -19.09 -17.68
N LEU A 102 4.91 -20.42 -17.60
CA LEU A 102 5.43 -21.19 -16.48
C LEU A 102 6.97 -21.10 -16.39
N LYS A 103 7.65 -21.17 -17.54
CA LYS A 103 9.11 -20.95 -17.61
C LYS A 103 9.47 -19.54 -17.15
N LEU A 104 8.75 -18.51 -17.61
CA LEU A 104 8.96 -17.13 -17.15
C LEU A 104 8.79 -17.00 -15.64
N MET A 105 7.76 -17.64 -15.08
CA MET A 105 7.51 -17.63 -13.63
C MET A 105 8.66 -18.25 -12.83
N LEU A 106 9.30 -19.30 -13.34
CA LEU A 106 10.46 -19.93 -12.71
C LEU A 106 11.74 -19.09 -12.84
N ASP A 107 11.88 -18.33 -13.92
CA ASP A 107 13.07 -17.51 -14.19
C ASP A 107 13.03 -16.15 -13.45
N ILE A 108 11.84 -15.63 -13.12
CA ILE A 108 11.66 -14.35 -12.41
C ILE A 108 12.46 -14.27 -11.09
N PRO A 109 12.45 -15.28 -10.21
CA PRO A 109 13.30 -15.30 -9.03
C PRO A 109 14.78 -15.06 -9.34
N GLU A 110 15.36 -15.75 -10.31
CA GLU A 110 16.77 -15.58 -10.68
C GLU A 110 17.05 -14.16 -11.19
N LEU A 111 16.12 -13.61 -11.97
CA LEU A 111 16.21 -12.24 -12.45
C LEU A 111 16.15 -11.22 -11.33
N ILE A 112 15.29 -11.43 -10.32
CA ILE A 112 15.21 -10.56 -9.15
C ILE A 112 16.53 -10.58 -8.39
N TRP A 113 17.15 -11.75 -8.17
CA TRP A 113 18.48 -11.82 -7.54
C TRP A 113 19.54 -11.09 -8.36
N ASN A 114 19.58 -11.30 -9.67
CA ASN A 114 20.53 -10.62 -10.55
C ASN A 114 20.37 -9.09 -10.50
N TYR A 115 19.14 -8.57 -10.51
CA TYR A 115 18.90 -7.13 -10.41
C TYR A 115 19.23 -6.59 -9.02
N MET A 116 19.02 -7.35 -7.95
CA MET A 116 19.45 -6.97 -6.60
C MET A 116 20.97 -6.89 -6.49
N ASP A 117 21.70 -7.84 -7.08
CA ASP A 117 23.16 -7.85 -7.09
C ASP A 117 23.75 -6.67 -7.88
N LEU A 118 23.08 -6.27 -8.97
CA LEU A 118 23.41 -5.06 -9.74
C LEU A 118 23.03 -3.75 -9.02
N GLY A 119 22.32 -3.80 -7.90
CA GLY A 119 21.84 -2.64 -7.16
C GLY A 119 20.64 -1.92 -7.80
N LEU A 120 19.99 -2.56 -8.77
CA LEU A 120 18.80 -2.08 -9.47
C LEU A 120 17.52 -2.61 -8.79
N HIS A 121 17.21 -2.05 -7.63
CA HIS A 121 16.07 -2.46 -6.82
C HIS A 121 14.73 -2.19 -7.50
N THR A 122 14.58 -1.12 -8.30
CA THR A 122 13.31 -0.86 -8.99
C THR A 122 13.04 -1.90 -10.08
N SER A 123 14.07 -2.35 -10.78
CA SER A 123 13.96 -3.46 -11.74
C SER A 123 13.54 -4.76 -11.03
N SER A 124 14.09 -5.01 -9.85
CA SER A 124 13.72 -6.15 -9.00
C SER A 124 12.23 -6.09 -8.61
N ALA A 125 11.75 -4.94 -8.16
CA ALA A 125 10.34 -4.74 -7.83
C ALA A 125 9.42 -4.94 -9.05
N ARG A 126 9.82 -4.47 -10.23
CA ARG A 126 9.06 -4.68 -11.48
C ARG A 126 8.88 -6.16 -11.81
N MET A 127 9.96 -6.94 -11.74
CA MET A 127 9.90 -8.39 -12.00
C MET A 127 9.01 -9.11 -10.98
N PHE A 128 9.01 -8.65 -9.73
CA PHE A 128 8.09 -9.16 -8.72
C PHE A 128 6.60 -8.92 -9.07
N PHE A 129 6.24 -7.72 -9.50
CA PHE A 129 4.87 -7.42 -9.94
C PHE A 129 4.46 -8.20 -11.20
N LEU A 130 5.38 -8.40 -12.13
CA LEU A 130 5.16 -9.28 -13.27
C LEU A 130 4.88 -10.72 -12.83
N GLY A 131 5.66 -11.25 -11.88
CA GLY A 131 5.45 -12.58 -11.31
C GLY A 131 4.10 -12.70 -10.60
N ARG A 132 3.67 -11.67 -9.87
CA ARG A 132 2.33 -11.58 -9.27
C ARG A 132 1.23 -11.62 -10.32
N HIS A 133 1.39 -10.88 -11.43
CA HIS A 133 0.44 -10.90 -12.53
C HIS A 133 0.37 -12.27 -13.21
N LEU A 134 1.52 -12.88 -13.50
CA LEU A 134 1.59 -14.22 -14.09
C LEU A 134 0.96 -15.28 -13.19
N ASN A 135 1.22 -15.24 -11.90
CA ASN A 135 0.61 -16.17 -10.94
C ASN A 135 -0.93 -16.04 -10.92
N ALA A 136 -1.45 -14.80 -10.88
CA ALA A 136 -2.89 -14.54 -10.93
C ALA A 136 -3.52 -15.08 -12.23
N ARG A 137 -2.82 -14.98 -13.36
CA ARG A 137 -3.29 -15.52 -14.65
C ARG A 137 -3.24 -17.04 -14.70
N LEU A 138 -2.11 -17.64 -14.31
CA LEU A 138 -1.91 -19.08 -14.36
C LEU A 138 -2.82 -19.83 -13.38
N SER A 139 -3.11 -19.25 -12.22
CA SER A 139 -4.07 -19.82 -11.25
C SER A 139 -5.52 -19.74 -11.71
N LEU A 140 -5.88 -18.73 -12.52
CA LEU A 140 -7.23 -18.61 -13.10
C LEU A 140 -7.41 -19.45 -14.38
N SER A 141 -6.33 -19.88 -15.03
CA SER A 141 -6.39 -20.64 -16.27
C SER A 141 -6.97 -22.04 -16.02
N ARG A 142 -8.12 -22.33 -16.64
CA ARG A 142 -8.84 -23.62 -16.51
C ARG A 142 -8.03 -24.82 -17.01
N GLU A 143 -7.03 -24.58 -17.84
CA GLU A 143 -6.31 -25.62 -18.58
C GLU A 143 -5.07 -26.16 -17.86
N THR A 144 -4.55 -25.45 -16.85
CA THR A 144 -3.52 -26.00 -15.94
C THR A 144 -4.06 -27.15 -15.09
N GLN A 145 -5.39 -27.28 -15.00
CA GLN A 145 -6.07 -28.40 -14.34
C GLN A 145 -6.29 -29.62 -15.26
N LEU A 146 -6.05 -29.48 -16.57
CA LEU A 146 -6.26 -30.54 -17.56
C LEU A 146 -4.96 -31.24 -17.99
N SER A 147 -3.80 -30.73 -17.55
CA SER A 147 -2.51 -31.40 -17.78
C SER A 147 -2.25 -32.49 -16.74
N HIS A 148 -1.70 -33.63 -17.17
CA HIS A 148 -1.28 -34.78 -16.33
C HIS A 148 -0.16 -34.45 -15.32
N VAL A 149 0.31 -33.20 -15.29
CA VAL A 149 1.29 -32.67 -14.36
C VAL A 149 0.59 -31.63 -13.49
N ASP A 150 0.71 -31.75 -12.17
CA ASP A 150 0.16 -30.81 -11.19
C ASP A 150 0.87 -29.45 -11.26
N ALA A 151 0.67 -28.72 -12.37
CA ALA A 151 1.26 -27.41 -12.61
C ALA A 151 0.93 -26.42 -11.48
N ASN A 152 -0.23 -26.59 -10.84
CA ASN A 152 -0.66 -25.80 -9.69
C ASN A 152 0.29 -25.91 -8.48
N VAL A 153 0.86 -27.09 -8.22
CA VAL A 153 1.82 -27.29 -7.12
C VAL A 153 3.12 -26.56 -7.42
N LEU A 154 3.57 -26.61 -8.67
CA LEU A 154 4.77 -25.90 -9.12
C LEU A 154 4.58 -24.38 -9.06
N ILE A 155 3.42 -23.88 -9.52
CA ILE A 155 3.03 -22.47 -9.47
C ILE A 155 2.98 -21.99 -8.02
N SER A 156 2.32 -22.75 -7.12
CA SER A 156 2.27 -22.42 -5.69
C SER A 156 3.66 -22.33 -5.08
N ARG A 157 4.53 -23.31 -5.35
CA ARG A 157 5.91 -23.31 -4.83
C ARG A 157 6.75 -22.15 -5.39
N ALA A 158 6.60 -21.84 -6.67
CA ALA A 158 7.29 -20.72 -7.31
C ALA A 158 6.80 -19.38 -6.74
N TRP A 159 5.50 -19.27 -6.46
CA TRP A 159 4.93 -18.11 -5.78
C TRP A 159 5.45 -17.94 -4.35
N ASP A 160 5.53 -19.03 -3.57
CA ASP A 160 6.08 -18.97 -2.20
C ASP A 160 7.52 -18.47 -2.17
N SER A 161 8.35 -18.92 -3.13
CA SER A 161 9.69 -18.38 -3.33
C SER A 161 9.66 -16.89 -3.62
N LEU A 162 8.77 -16.44 -4.51
CA LEU A 162 8.64 -15.05 -4.92
C LEU A 162 8.19 -14.14 -3.76
N VAL A 163 7.28 -14.61 -2.89
CA VAL A 163 6.85 -13.90 -1.68
C VAL A 163 8.01 -13.69 -0.71
N HIS A 164 8.89 -14.69 -0.53
CA HIS A 164 10.07 -14.50 0.29
C HIS A 164 11.03 -13.45 -0.30
N MET A 165 11.11 -13.36 -1.63
CA MET A 165 11.94 -12.38 -2.31
C MET A 165 11.43 -10.96 -2.17
N GLU A 166 10.12 -10.73 -2.05
CA GLU A 166 9.55 -9.40 -1.72
C GLU A 166 10.17 -8.84 -0.43
N ALA A 167 10.18 -9.66 0.63
CA ALA A 167 10.80 -9.29 1.90
C ALA A 167 12.33 -9.10 1.77
N ALA A 168 12.99 -9.91 0.95
CA ALA A 168 14.42 -9.77 0.68
C ALA A 168 14.75 -8.45 -0.04
N VAL A 169 13.97 -8.06 -1.06
CA VAL A 169 14.13 -6.79 -1.79
C VAL A 169 13.90 -5.61 -0.85
N ILE A 170 12.86 -5.65 -0.01
CA ILE A 170 12.60 -4.61 1.00
C ILE A 170 13.79 -4.49 1.98
N SER A 171 14.31 -5.61 2.46
CA SER A 171 15.49 -5.61 3.34
C SER A 171 16.74 -5.07 2.64
N ALA A 172 16.97 -5.42 1.38
CA ALA A 172 18.09 -4.93 0.58
C ALA A 172 18.01 -3.40 0.39
N CYS A 173 16.82 -2.88 0.07
CA CYS A 173 16.59 -1.43 -0.03
C CYS A 173 16.87 -0.73 1.30
N ARG A 174 16.35 -1.25 2.42
CA ARG A 174 16.61 -0.70 3.76
C ARG A 174 18.09 -0.73 4.13
N LYS A 175 18.81 -1.82 3.81
CA LYS A 175 20.27 -1.91 4.00
C LYS A 175 21.01 -0.85 3.18
N ARG A 176 20.58 -0.59 1.93
CA ARG A 176 21.14 0.46 1.08
C ARG A 176 20.89 1.85 1.66
N LEU A 177 19.72 2.13 2.21
CA LEU A 177 19.42 3.40 2.89
C LEU A 177 20.31 3.65 4.12
N CYS A 178 20.75 2.58 4.79
CA CYS A 178 21.66 2.68 5.94
C CYS A 178 23.13 2.91 5.53
N ALA A 179 23.48 2.72 4.24
CA ALA A 179 24.86 2.78 3.79
C ALA A 179 25.39 4.23 3.68
N PRO A 180 26.63 4.50 4.12
CA PRO A 180 27.18 5.86 4.17
C PRO A 180 27.72 6.41 2.83
N LEU A 181 27.85 5.58 1.81
CA LEU A 181 28.55 5.89 0.53
C LEU A 181 27.66 5.66 -0.70
N SER A 182 26.35 5.89 -0.60
CA SER A 182 25.42 5.64 -1.71
C SER A 182 25.33 6.78 -2.72
N THR A 183 25.31 6.42 -4.00
CA THR A 183 25.00 7.31 -5.12
C THR A 183 23.55 7.81 -5.03
N LYS A 184 23.30 9.09 -5.39
CA LYS A 184 21.96 9.69 -5.41
C LYS A 184 20.93 8.88 -6.22
N GLU A 185 21.37 8.27 -7.32
CA GLU A 185 20.52 7.50 -8.24
C GLU A 185 20.15 6.12 -7.68
N GLU A 186 21.09 5.41 -7.07
CA GLU A 186 20.84 4.11 -6.42
C GLU A 186 19.89 4.26 -5.23
N LEU A 187 19.98 5.38 -4.52
CA LEU A 187 19.11 5.66 -3.40
C LEU A 187 17.70 6.03 -3.85
N CYS A 188 17.58 6.84 -4.91
CA CYS A 188 16.31 7.08 -5.58
C CYS A 188 15.67 5.76 -6.04
N ASP A 189 16.47 4.85 -6.61
CA ASP A 189 16.02 3.53 -7.04
C ASP A 189 15.50 2.69 -5.86
N SER A 190 16.25 2.66 -4.76
CA SER A 190 15.88 1.91 -3.56
C SER A 190 14.61 2.46 -2.90
N LEU A 191 14.45 3.79 -2.84
CA LEU A 191 13.24 4.43 -2.32
C LEU A 191 12.04 4.18 -3.23
N THR A 192 12.23 4.23 -4.55
CA THR A 192 11.15 3.96 -5.48
C THR A 192 10.69 2.51 -5.39
N ALA A 193 11.62 1.56 -5.26
CA ALA A 193 11.30 0.16 -5.03
C ALA A 193 10.53 -0.06 -3.71
N LEU A 194 10.95 0.60 -2.60
CA LEU A 194 10.25 0.53 -1.31
C LEU A 194 8.84 1.09 -1.37
N LEU A 195 8.68 2.21 -2.06
CA LEU A 195 7.41 2.84 -2.31
C LEU A 195 6.46 1.89 -3.06
N MET A 196 6.96 1.25 -4.12
CA MET A 196 6.15 0.35 -4.93
C MET A 196 5.74 -0.91 -4.17
N LEU A 197 6.64 -1.51 -3.39
CA LEU A 197 6.35 -2.79 -2.72
C LEU A 197 5.44 -2.63 -1.50
N ASN A 198 5.48 -1.49 -0.82
CA ASN A 198 4.73 -1.26 0.42
C ASN A 198 3.48 -0.38 0.25
N ASP A 199 3.18 0.09 -0.97
CA ASP A 199 2.04 0.98 -1.26
C ASP A 199 1.95 2.20 -0.30
N LEU A 200 3.09 2.85 -0.03
CA LEU A 200 3.20 3.92 0.98
C LEU A 200 2.88 5.31 0.40
N PRO A 201 2.22 6.23 1.13
CA PRO A 201 2.18 7.64 0.76
C PRO A 201 3.56 8.30 0.87
N LEU A 202 3.78 9.40 0.15
CA LEU A 202 5.08 10.08 0.06
C LEU A 202 5.65 10.48 1.44
N LEU A 203 4.78 10.86 2.38
CA LEU A 203 5.18 11.23 3.74
C LEU A 203 5.77 10.03 4.51
N GLN A 204 5.20 8.85 4.36
CA GLN A 204 5.73 7.63 4.98
C GLN A 204 7.05 7.18 4.30
N VAL A 205 7.21 7.43 3.00
CA VAL A 205 8.49 7.19 2.31
C VAL A 205 9.60 8.10 2.83
N LEU A 206 9.28 9.37 3.12
CA LEU A 206 10.22 10.30 3.74
C LEU A 206 10.61 9.85 5.16
N GLU A 207 9.65 9.34 5.93
CA GLU A 207 9.92 8.77 7.26
C GLU A 207 10.84 7.55 7.17
N GLU A 208 10.59 6.60 6.26
CA GLU A 208 11.46 5.45 6.01
C GLU A 208 12.87 5.87 5.56
N PHE A 209 13.00 6.93 4.75
CA PHE A 209 14.29 7.50 4.37
C PHE A 209 15.07 7.99 5.60
N PHE A 210 14.45 8.84 6.44
CA PHE A 210 15.10 9.35 7.63
C PHE A 210 15.41 8.25 8.64
N ASN A 211 14.51 7.27 8.81
CA ASN A 211 14.73 6.14 9.69
C ASN A 211 15.92 5.28 9.22
N GLY A 212 16.00 4.98 7.92
CA GLY A 212 17.15 4.28 7.34
C GLY A 212 18.47 5.04 7.55
N ARG A 213 18.47 6.35 7.36
CA ARG A 213 19.65 7.19 7.59
C ARG A 213 20.04 7.29 9.06
N LYS A 214 19.06 7.34 9.96
CA LYS A 214 19.24 7.29 11.42
C LYS A 214 19.86 5.96 11.86
N VAL A 215 19.37 4.84 11.35
CA VAL A 215 19.96 3.50 11.59
C VAL A 215 21.41 3.45 11.07
N GLY A 216 21.67 4.00 9.87
CA GLY A 216 23.02 4.12 9.33
C GLY A 216 23.97 4.93 10.23
N LEU A 217 23.50 6.06 10.77
CA LEU A 217 24.26 6.87 11.74
C LEU A 217 24.58 6.06 13.00
N TYR A 218 23.60 5.37 13.59
CA TYR A 218 23.86 4.55 14.77
C TYR A 218 24.91 3.47 14.49
N CYS A 219 24.80 2.78 13.35
CA CYS A 219 25.79 1.78 12.91
C CYS A 219 27.19 2.38 12.78
N LEU A 220 27.33 3.59 12.25
CA LEU A 220 28.61 4.32 12.15
C LEU A 220 29.15 4.74 13.52
N LEU A 221 28.27 5.03 14.49
CA LEU A 221 28.62 5.36 15.87
C LEU A 221 28.90 4.10 16.73
N GLY A 222 28.81 2.89 16.17
CA GLY A 222 29.03 1.63 16.87
C GLY A 222 27.86 1.18 17.75
N ARG A 223 26.67 1.75 17.55
CA ARG A 223 25.42 1.42 18.26
C ARG A 223 24.45 0.76 17.28
N HIS A 224 23.96 -0.44 17.54
CA HIS A 224 22.89 -1.00 16.69
C HIS A 224 21.53 -0.46 17.15
N CYS A 225 20.74 0.07 16.22
CA CYS A 225 19.30 0.27 16.39
C CYS A 225 18.58 -0.56 15.33
N LEU A 226 17.73 -1.51 15.73
CA LEU A 226 16.81 -2.16 14.81
C LEU A 226 15.57 -1.27 14.59
N PRO A 227 14.91 -1.34 13.41
CA PRO A 227 13.80 -0.44 13.07
C PRO A 227 12.56 -0.51 13.99
N HIS A 228 12.46 -1.51 14.88
CA HIS A 228 11.27 -1.79 15.69
C HIS A 228 11.54 -2.11 17.18
N HIS A 229 12.77 -1.98 17.67
CA HIS A 229 13.09 -2.22 19.08
C HIS A 229 14.12 -1.19 19.58
N GLU A 230 13.77 -0.43 20.61
CA GLU A 230 14.62 0.58 21.27
C GLU A 230 15.77 -0.03 22.10
N THR A 231 16.29 -1.18 21.71
CA THR A 231 17.41 -1.83 22.40
C THR A 231 18.71 -1.52 21.69
N ILE A 232 19.49 -0.63 22.32
CA ILE A 232 20.81 -0.19 21.88
C ILE A 232 21.84 -1.22 22.35
N GLU A 233 22.37 -2.04 21.43
CA GLU A 233 23.46 -2.96 21.75
C GLU A 233 24.80 -2.47 21.16
N LEU A 234 25.86 -2.52 21.97
CA LEU A 234 27.23 -2.16 21.61
C LEU A 234 27.89 -3.32 20.84
N LYS A 235 28.46 -3.04 19.66
CA LYS A 235 29.39 -3.98 19.02
C LYS A 235 30.79 -3.82 19.63
N PRO A 236 31.50 -4.89 20.04
CA PRO A 236 32.79 -4.76 20.74
C PRO A 236 33.98 -4.36 19.86
N ASN A 237 33.85 -4.34 18.53
CA ASN A 237 35.00 -4.30 17.62
C ASN A 237 34.97 -3.10 16.66
N PHE A 238 34.96 -1.86 17.17
CA PHE A 238 35.06 -0.66 16.33
C PHE A 238 36.45 -0.03 16.42
N ILE A 239 37.34 -0.38 15.50
CA ILE A 239 38.70 0.17 15.39
C ILE A 239 38.73 1.19 14.24
N LEU A 240 38.11 2.35 14.44
CA LEU A 240 38.31 3.49 13.55
C LEU A 240 38.74 4.69 14.39
N SER A 241 39.81 5.38 13.98
CA SER A 241 40.25 6.61 14.64
C SER A 241 39.07 7.60 14.72
N ALA A 242 38.82 8.17 15.89
CA ALA A 242 37.70 9.08 16.14
C ALA A 242 37.57 10.19 15.07
N ARG A 243 38.69 10.67 14.53
CA ARG A 243 38.72 11.65 13.43
C ARG A 243 38.08 11.13 12.13
N LYS A 244 38.34 9.87 11.75
CA LYS A 244 37.75 9.25 10.56
C LYS A 244 36.26 8.97 10.76
N GLN A 245 35.86 8.58 11.96
CA GLN A 245 34.46 8.35 12.31
C GLN A 245 33.64 9.63 12.23
N ILE A 246 34.12 10.73 12.82
CA ILE A 246 33.48 12.05 12.74
C ILE A 246 33.37 12.51 11.28
N SER A 247 34.43 12.34 10.47
CA SER A 247 34.38 12.69 9.04
C SER A 247 33.30 11.93 8.27
N ILE A 248 33.10 10.63 8.54
CA ILE A 248 32.08 9.82 7.86
C ILE A 248 30.68 10.22 8.32
N VAL A 249 30.49 10.51 9.62
CA VAL A 249 29.21 10.97 10.17
C VAL A 249 28.80 12.31 9.57
N VAL A 250 29.70 13.29 9.55
CA VAL A 250 29.43 14.61 8.95
C VAL A 250 29.10 14.48 7.47
N ARG A 251 29.83 13.63 6.73
CA ARG A 251 29.56 13.36 5.32
C ARG A 251 28.21 12.69 5.10
N HIS A 252 27.82 11.76 5.96
CA HIS A 252 26.51 11.11 5.89
C HIS A 252 25.39 12.12 6.10
N ILE A 253 25.49 13.00 7.11
CA ILE A 253 24.50 14.06 7.36
C ILE A 253 24.41 15.03 6.18
N LEU A 254 25.54 15.51 5.67
CA LEU A 254 25.56 16.38 4.48
C LEU A 254 24.89 15.71 3.28
N SER A 255 25.21 14.44 3.03
CA SER A 255 24.59 13.66 1.95
C SER A 255 23.07 13.51 2.14
N THR A 256 22.58 13.37 3.38
CA THR A 256 21.13 13.30 3.62
C THR A 256 20.41 14.58 3.24
N LEU A 257 21.03 15.75 3.47
CA LEU A 257 20.45 17.04 3.13
C LEU A 257 20.46 17.26 1.61
N GLU A 258 21.58 16.98 0.94
CA GLU A 258 21.70 17.08 -0.52
C GLU A 258 20.72 16.14 -1.26
N TYR A 259 20.54 14.91 -0.76
CA TYR A 259 19.62 13.97 -1.39
C TYR A 259 18.16 14.31 -1.13
N LEU A 260 17.83 14.95 -0.01
CA LEU A 260 16.45 15.39 0.25
C LEU A 260 16.01 16.43 -0.79
N GLU A 261 16.90 17.35 -1.16
CA GLU A 261 16.68 18.30 -2.25
C GLU A 261 16.46 17.58 -3.58
N PHE A 262 17.33 16.63 -3.94
CA PHE A 262 17.22 15.90 -5.20
C PHE A 262 15.98 14.98 -5.30
N LEU A 263 15.58 14.34 -4.20
CA LEU A 263 14.54 13.30 -4.19
C LEU A 263 13.13 13.88 -4.09
N PHE A 264 12.94 14.89 -3.24
CA PHE A 264 11.61 15.37 -2.85
C PHE A 264 11.29 16.78 -3.36
N LEU A 265 12.28 17.67 -3.47
CA LEU A 265 12.03 19.03 -3.96
C LEU A 265 11.89 19.04 -5.49
N SER A 266 10.78 19.58 -5.97
CA SER A 266 10.62 19.92 -7.39
C SER A 266 11.25 21.29 -7.59
N SER A 267 12.37 21.37 -8.31
CA SER A 267 13.02 22.65 -8.61
C SER A 267 12.07 23.52 -9.45
N THR A 268 11.43 24.51 -8.83
CA THR A 268 10.70 25.57 -9.53
C THR A 268 11.69 26.59 -10.08
N ASN A 269 12.39 26.24 -11.16
CA ASN A 269 13.08 27.26 -11.94
C ASN A 269 12.65 27.16 -13.41
N ASP A 270 11.86 28.16 -13.77
CA ASP A 270 11.57 28.71 -15.09
C ASP A 270 11.26 27.76 -16.27
N LYS A 271 10.01 27.93 -16.74
CA LYS A 271 9.49 27.72 -18.10
C LYS A 271 9.28 26.26 -18.55
N ALA A 272 7.99 25.89 -18.57
CA ALA A 272 7.36 24.92 -19.46
C ALA A 272 7.70 23.42 -19.34
N SER A 273 8.29 22.95 -18.24
CA SER A 273 8.20 21.54 -17.87
C SER A 273 8.30 21.37 -16.37
N THR A 274 7.18 21.04 -15.72
CA THR A 274 7.12 20.60 -14.33
C THR A 274 7.88 19.28 -14.20
N TYR A 275 9.20 19.35 -14.01
CA TYR A 275 9.96 18.21 -13.51
C TYR A 275 9.58 18.02 -12.05
N LYS A 276 8.50 17.26 -11.83
CA LYS A 276 8.16 16.70 -10.51
C LYS A 276 9.41 15.95 -10.01
N GLY A 277 9.72 16.05 -8.71
CA GLY A 277 10.95 15.52 -8.09
C GLY A 277 11.38 14.15 -8.62
N ALA A 278 12.68 13.83 -8.59
CA ALA A 278 13.26 12.66 -9.27
C ALA A 278 12.51 11.34 -8.99
N LEU A 279 11.93 11.22 -7.78
CA LEU A 279 11.10 10.10 -7.38
C LEU A 279 9.78 10.03 -8.17
N ILE A 280 9.06 11.14 -8.31
CA ILE A 280 7.81 11.23 -9.08
C ILE A 280 8.07 11.08 -10.59
N SER A 281 9.17 11.64 -11.08
CA SER A 281 9.59 11.46 -12.47
C SER A 281 9.86 9.99 -12.79
N ARG A 282 10.61 9.28 -11.93
CA ARG A 282 10.84 7.84 -12.08
C ARG A 282 9.51 7.06 -12.04
N ILE A 283 8.60 7.36 -11.12
CA ILE A 283 7.26 6.74 -11.06
C ILE A 283 6.46 6.93 -12.35
N SER A 284 6.51 8.14 -12.94
CA SER A 284 5.82 8.41 -14.20
C SER A 284 6.42 7.64 -15.38
N PHE A 285 7.75 7.52 -15.44
CA PHE A 285 8.44 6.69 -16.43
C PHE A 285 8.08 5.20 -16.27
N PHE A 286 7.81 4.74 -15.04
CA PHE A 286 7.43 3.35 -14.77
C PHE A 286 6.05 2.96 -15.30
N GLY A 287 5.10 3.89 -15.39
CA GLY A 287 3.78 3.62 -16.02
C GLY A 287 3.88 3.30 -17.52
N ASN A 288 4.98 3.67 -18.17
CA ASN A 288 5.23 3.45 -19.59
C ASN A 288 6.12 2.25 -19.89
N TRP A 289 6.63 1.55 -18.86
CA TRP A 289 7.52 0.42 -19.08
C TRP A 289 6.80 -0.75 -19.75
N ILE A 290 7.46 -1.36 -20.74
CA ILE A 290 6.98 -2.54 -21.48
C ILE A 290 8.01 -3.65 -21.32
N PHE A 291 7.53 -4.90 -21.22
CA PHE A 291 8.35 -6.10 -20.99
C PHE A 291 9.44 -6.35 -22.06
N GLN A 292 9.30 -5.77 -23.26
CA GLN A 292 10.19 -5.97 -24.41
C GLN A 292 11.56 -5.27 -24.29
N ASP A 293 11.73 -4.31 -23.38
CA ASP A 293 12.98 -3.55 -23.26
C ASP A 293 14.13 -4.33 -22.58
N SER A 294 13.85 -5.50 -22.02
CA SER A 294 14.85 -6.32 -21.34
C SER A 294 15.56 -7.26 -22.33
N SER A 295 16.81 -6.93 -22.66
CA SER A 295 17.71 -7.73 -23.52
C SER A 295 17.97 -9.17 -23.04
N THR A 296 17.59 -9.49 -21.80
CA THR A 296 17.76 -10.80 -21.16
C THR A 296 16.91 -11.90 -21.79
N PHE A 297 15.75 -11.56 -22.39
CA PHE A 297 14.78 -12.57 -22.85
C PHE A 297 14.88 -12.91 -24.34
N SER A 298 15.72 -12.20 -25.09
CA SER A 298 15.87 -12.42 -26.54
C SER A 298 16.55 -13.76 -26.90
N LYS A 299 17.03 -14.53 -25.92
CA LYS A 299 17.80 -15.76 -26.16
C LYS A 299 16.96 -17.02 -26.25
N ASP A 300 15.79 -17.05 -25.62
CA ASP A 300 15.00 -18.28 -25.48
C ASP A 300 13.81 -18.31 -26.44
N ARG A 301 13.77 -19.35 -27.28
CA ARG A 301 12.70 -19.59 -28.27
C ARG A 301 11.33 -19.86 -27.65
N LEU A 302 11.23 -20.05 -26.33
CA LEU A 302 9.95 -20.19 -25.65
C LEU A 302 9.25 -18.83 -25.45
N TYR A 303 10.00 -17.74 -25.28
CA TYR A 303 9.41 -16.42 -25.05
C TYR A 303 8.70 -15.85 -26.28
N THR A 304 8.90 -16.42 -27.47
CA THR A 304 8.15 -16.05 -28.68
C THR A 304 6.68 -16.46 -28.62
N TYR A 305 6.31 -17.37 -27.72
CA TYR A 305 4.93 -17.84 -27.53
C TYR A 305 4.22 -17.17 -26.35
N LEU A 306 4.78 -16.09 -25.79
CA LEU A 306 4.19 -15.40 -24.65
C LEU A 306 2.93 -14.60 -25.09
N PRO A 307 1.82 -14.63 -24.32
CA PRO A 307 0.63 -13.86 -24.68
C PRO A 307 0.88 -12.35 -24.72
N ILE A 308 0.16 -11.66 -25.61
CA ILE A 308 0.27 -10.21 -25.82
C ILE A 308 0.02 -9.42 -24.52
N ASP A 309 -0.87 -9.89 -23.64
CA ASP A 309 -1.15 -9.18 -22.38
C ASP A 309 0.01 -9.29 -21.36
N VAL A 310 0.83 -10.34 -21.43
CA VAL A 310 2.05 -10.42 -20.62
C VAL A 310 3.12 -9.48 -21.19
N LEU A 311 3.25 -9.44 -22.52
CA LEU A 311 4.19 -8.54 -23.21
C LEU A 311 3.84 -7.06 -22.97
N ASN A 312 2.55 -6.74 -22.91
CA ASN A 312 2.02 -5.41 -22.67
C ASN A 312 1.71 -5.13 -21.18
N PHE A 313 2.27 -5.91 -20.27
CA PHE A 313 2.06 -5.69 -18.84
C PHE A 313 2.51 -4.28 -18.45
N LYS A 314 1.55 -3.47 -18.00
CA LYS A 314 1.78 -2.14 -17.44
C LYS A 314 1.28 -2.11 -16.01
N LEU A 315 2.11 -1.62 -15.10
CA LEU A 315 1.65 -1.26 -13.77
C LEU A 315 0.69 -0.07 -13.90
N LYS A 316 -0.53 -0.22 -13.37
CA LYS A 316 -1.45 0.92 -13.23
C LYS A 316 -0.74 2.01 -12.43
N SER A 317 -0.86 3.26 -12.88
CA SER A 317 -0.18 4.38 -12.23
C SER A 317 -0.57 4.45 -10.75
N PHE A 318 0.44 4.44 -9.87
CA PHE A 318 0.25 4.80 -8.47
C PHE A 318 -0.18 6.27 -8.45
N ARG A 319 -1.47 6.53 -8.23
CA ARG A 319 -1.91 7.87 -7.85
C ARG A 319 -1.72 7.99 -6.35
N PHE A 320 -0.86 8.91 -5.94
CA PHE A 320 -0.87 9.40 -4.57
C PHE A 320 -2.11 10.28 -4.38
N PRO A 321 -2.83 10.17 -3.26
CA PRO A 321 -3.63 11.28 -2.77
C PRO A 321 -2.69 12.49 -2.62
N ASP A 322 -3.00 13.59 -3.30
CA ASP A 322 -2.28 14.85 -3.16
C ASP A 322 -2.62 15.50 -1.80
N ASP A 323 -2.13 14.91 -0.69
CA ASP A 323 -2.33 15.40 0.68
C ASP A 323 -1.70 16.78 0.97
N PHE A 324 -1.04 17.40 -0.02
CA PHE A 324 -0.51 18.76 0.10
C PHE A 324 -1.51 19.86 -0.28
N SER A 325 -2.75 19.50 -0.64
CA SER A 325 -3.82 20.45 -1.01
C SER A 325 -4.78 20.78 0.14
N ASP A 326 -4.83 19.93 1.18
CA ASP A 326 -5.94 19.92 2.16
C ASP A 326 -5.60 20.62 3.49
N PHE A 327 -5.02 21.81 3.43
CA PHE A 327 -4.95 22.72 4.60
C PHE A 327 -6.01 23.83 4.61
N LYS A 328 -7.00 23.77 3.70
CA LYS A 328 -8.18 24.64 3.74
C LYS A 328 -9.44 23.90 3.32
N GLN A 329 -9.88 22.94 4.11
CA GLN A 329 -11.31 22.66 4.38
C GLN A 329 -11.42 21.45 5.32
N ASP A 330 -11.21 21.69 6.60
CA ASP A 330 -11.85 20.89 7.64
C ASP A 330 -13.36 21.07 7.49
N GLU A 331 -14.01 20.06 6.91
CA GLU A 331 -15.40 19.62 7.09
C GLU A 331 -15.90 18.98 5.79
N LYS A 332 -15.60 17.68 5.61
CA LYS A 332 -16.55 16.66 5.14
C LYS A 332 -15.85 15.30 4.94
N CYS A 333 -16.40 14.31 5.64
CA CYS A 333 -16.40 12.89 5.30
C CYS A 333 -15.04 12.18 5.14
N ASN A 334 -14.55 11.66 6.27
CA ASN A 334 -13.64 10.52 6.31
C ASN A 334 -14.24 9.33 5.55
N LEU A 335 -13.63 8.93 4.43
CA LEU A 335 -13.72 7.58 3.87
C LEU A 335 -12.32 7.15 3.40
N PRO A 336 -11.74 6.06 3.92
CA PRO A 336 -10.45 5.58 3.44
C PRO A 336 -10.65 4.82 2.12
N ASP A 337 -10.18 5.40 1.02
CA ASP A 337 -9.94 4.70 -0.26
C ASP A 337 -8.78 3.70 -0.09
N LYS A 338 -9.05 2.61 0.63
CA LYS A 338 -8.27 1.38 0.52
C LYS A 338 -8.80 0.60 -0.66
N ILE A 339 -8.31 0.92 -1.86
CA ILE A 339 -8.49 0.03 -3.01
C ILE A 339 -7.60 -1.19 -2.78
N CYS A 340 -8.28 -2.30 -2.46
CA CYS A 340 -7.78 -3.65 -2.35
C CYS A 340 -6.80 -4.03 -3.46
N CYS A 341 -5.51 -4.09 -3.14
CA CYS A 341 -4.71 -5.24 -3.54
C CYS A 341 -5.22 -6.41 -2.70
N VAL A 342 -6.09 -7.23 -3.27
CA VAL A 342 -6.56 -8.46 -2.62
C VAL A 342 -5.34 -9.33 -2.36
N LYS A 343 -4.88 -9.32 -1.10
CA LYS A 343 -4.03 -10.35 -0.53
C LYS A 343 -4.91 -11.60 -0.48
N VAL A 344 -4.93 -12.40 -1.54
CA VAL A 344 -5.58 -13.71 -1.51
C VAL A 344 -4.73 -14.57 -0.58
N GLY A 345 -5.05 -14.47 0.71
CA GLY A 345 -4.59 -15.43 1.70
C GLY A 345 -5.21 -16.77 1.34
N VAL A 346 -4.35 -17.74 1.03
CA VAL A 346 -4.71 -19.15 0.99
C VAL A 346 -5.15 -19.53 2.40
N LEU A 347 -6.45 -19.39 2.68
CA LEU A 347 -7.08 -19.97 3.86
C LEU A 347 -7.29 -21.45 3.54
N GLY A 348 -6.31 -22.26 3.96
CA GLY A 348 -6.48 -23.69 4.05
C GLY A 348 -7.57 -24.01 5.08
N LYS A 349 -8.59 -24.73 4.62
CA LYS A 349 -9.27 -25.80 5.35
C LYS A 349 -9.66 -26.89 4.36
#